data_AF-A0A7S2MV81-F1
#
_entry.id   AF-A0A7S2MV81-F1
#
_cell.length_a   1.000
_cell.length_b   1.000
_cell.length_c   1.000
_cell.angle_alpha   90.00
_cell.angle_beta   90.00
_cell.angle_gamma   90.00
#
_symmetry.space_group_name_H-M   'P 1'
#
loop_
_entity.id
_entity.type
_entity.pdbx_description
1 polymer ?
#
loop_
_entity_poly.entity_id
_entity_poly.type
_entity_poly.pdbx_seq_one_letter_code
_entity_poly.pdbx_strand_id
1 'polypeptide(L)'
;MRQLRVQYNQDCQILADLKKVQRDCFPKFSDGVQSKLSWAVQWTPSNITDYYLWHPANVTEQIPITGYHGVYPGDGFYFDLPLDLMQAKAFMTELEGWQWLDQRS
;
A
#
# COMPACT_ATOMS: atom_id res chain seq x y z
N MET A 1 -9.16 -5.16 -5.81
CA MET A 1 -7.94 -4.33 -6.02
C MET A 1 -6.88 -4.75 -5.04
N ARG A 2 -5.58 -4.62 -5.39
CA ARG A 2 -4.47 -4.96 -4.51
C ARG A 2 -3.34 -3.94 -4.62
N GLN A 3 -2.71 -3.62 -3.50
CA GLN A 3 -1.57 -2.72 -3.39
C GLN A 3 -0.42 -3.39 -2.63
N LEU A 4 0.80 -3.05 -3.05
CA LEU A 4 2.04 -3.33 -2.33
C LEU A 4 2.63 -2.04 -1.79
N ARG A 5 3.30 -2.13 -0.64
CA ARG A 5 3.95 -0.99 0.01
C ARG A 5 5.37 -1.35 0.38
N VAL A 6 6.24 -0.35 0.47
CA VAL A 6 7.63 -0.51 0.90
C VAL A 6 7.85 0.15 2.25
N GLN A 7 8.77 -0.38 3.03
CA GLN A 7 9.25 0.24 4.25
C GLN A 7 10.13 1.43 3.89
N TYR A 8 9.89 2.56 4.54
CA TYR A 8 10.67 3.78 4.34
C TYR A 8 12.01 3.67 5.08
N ASN A 9 13.03 4.37 4.58
CA ASN A 9 14.38 4.42 5.17
C ASN A 9 15.05 3.04 5.34
N GLN A 10 14.61 2.06 4.56
CA GLN A 10 15.26 0.78 4.40
C GLN A 10 15.78 0.65 2.99
N ASP A 11 16.99 0.11 2.83
CA ASP A 11 17.62 -0.13 1.53
C ASP A 11 17.66 1.11 0.59
N CYS A 12 17.70 2.30 1.20
CA CYS A 12 17.81 3.59 0.52
C CYS A 12 18.59 4.57 1.40
N GLN A 13 19.23 5.57 0.80
CA GLN A 13 20.01 6.57 1.52
C GLN A 13 19.70 7.98 1.01
N ILE A 14 19.48 8.90 1.96
CA ILE A 14 19.36 10.32 1.69
C ILE A 14 20.75 10.95 1.84
N LEU A 15 21.19 11.67 0.80
CA LEU A 15 22.45 12.41 0.84
C LEU A 15 22.48 13.36 2.04
N ALA A 16 23.63 13.46 2.71
CA ALA A 16 23.75 14.20 3.96
C ALA A 16 23.22 15.64 3.87
N ASP A 17 23.48 16.32 2.75
CA ASP A 17 23.05 17.69 2.49
C ASP A 17 21.52 17.83 2.36
N LEU A 18 20.85 16.76 1.91
CA LEU A 18 19.40 16.75 1.70
C LEU A 18 18.62 16.32 2.94
N LYS A 19 19.27 15.78 3.98
CA LYS A 19 18.59 15.31 5.21
C LYS A 19 17.79 16.39 5.94
N LYS A 20 18.13 17.67 5.72
CA LYS A 20 17.38 18.80 6.31
C LYS A 20 16.03 19.04 5.61
N VAL A 21 15.90 18.61 4.36
CA VAL A 21 14.73 18.84 3.50
C VAL A 21 13.92 17.55 3.35
N GLN A 22 14.60 16.43 3.07
CA GLN A 22 13.99 15.12 2.90
C GLN A 22 14.31 14.26 4.12
N ARG A 23 13.26 13.77 4.80
CA ARG A 23 13.41 12.89 5.97
C ARG A 23 13.31 11.41 5.62
N ASP A 24 12.48 11.08 4.65
CA ASP A 24 12.16 9.71 4.27
C ASP A 24 12.61 9.40 2.85
N CYS A 25 13.16 8.20 2.63
CA CYS A 25 13.39 7.64 1.30
C CYS A 25 12.61 6.33 1.14
N PHE A 26 12.27 6.01 -0.10
CA PHE A 26 11.52 4.81 -0.45
C PHE A 26 12.36 4.00 -1.43
N PRO A 27 12.75 2.76 -1.07
CA PRO A 27 13.57 1.92 -1.94
C PRO A 27 12.75 1.41 -3.13
N LYS A 28 13.45 0.85 -4.11
CA LYS A 28 12.82 0.00 -5.13
C LYS A 28 12.14 -1.17 -4.41
N PHE A 29 10.96 -1.57 -4.90
CA PHE A 29 10.27 -2.74 -4.36
C PHE A 29 11.13 -4.01 -4.46
N SER A 30 11.23 -4.71 -3.34
CA SER A 30 11.68 -6.10 -3.21
C SER A 30 10.93 -6.72 -2.02
N ASP A 31 10.85 -8.05 -1.97
CA ASP A 31 10.17 -8.75 -0.87
C ASP A 31 10.82 -8.44 0.50
N GLY A 32 12.12 -8.16 0.51
CA GLY A 32 12.87 -7.81 1.73
C GLY A 32 12.50 -6.44 2.31
N VAL A 33 12.00 -5.52 1.50
CA VAL A 33 11.60 -4.16 1.92
C VAL A 33 10.10 -3.96 1.89
N GLN A 34 9.30 -5.01 1.64
CA GLN A 34 7.85 -4.90 1.66
C GLN A 34 7.35 -4.50 3.06
N SER A 35 6.48 -3.51 3.13
CA SER A 35 5.79 -3.16 4.37
C SER A 35 4.59 -4.06 4.58
N LYS A 36 4.52 -4.66 5.77
CA LYS A 36 3.37 -5.43 6.28
C LYS A 36 2.65 -4.69 7.41
N LEU A 37 3.11 -3.50 7.76
CA LEU A 37 2.54 -2.70 8.84
C LEU A 37 1.22 -2.08 8.38
N SER A 38 0.23 -2.12 9.25
CA SER A 38 -1.00 -1.35 9.03
C SER A 38 -0.70 0.15 9.11
N TRP A 39 -1.41 0.93 8.32
CA TRP A 39 -1.33 2.40 8.31
C TRP A 39 -2.68 3.09 8.42
N ALA A 40 -3.73 2.37 8.85
CA ALA A 40 -4.99 3.03 9.17
C ALA A 40 -4.74 4.11 10.24
N VAL A 41 -5.31 5.30 10.05
CA VAL A 41 -5.32 6.32 11.09
C VAL A 41 -6.34 5.94 12.17
N GLN A 42 -6.16 6.43 13.40
CA GLN A 42 -6.98 6.01 14.54
C GLN A 42 -8.50 6.24 14.32
N TRP A 43 -8.85 7.22 13.51
CA TRP A 43 -10.23 7.58 13.20
C TRP A 43 -10.68 7.11 11.80
N THR A 44 -9.94 6.18 11.17
CA THR A 44 -10.38 5.50 9.95
C THR A 44 -11.70 4.76 10.22
N PRO A 45 -12.72 4.91 9.37
CA PRO A 45 -14.01 4.24 9.53
C PRO A 45 -13.88 2.73 9.55
N SER A 46 -14.62 2.05 10.45
CA SER A 46 -14.53 0.60 10.63
C SER A 46 -14.88 -0.21 9.38
N ASN A 47 -15.69 0.34 8.47
CA ASN A 47 -16.03 -0.28 7.18
C ASN A 47 -14.85 -0.35 6.19
N ILE A 48 -13.77 0.41 6.42
CA ILE A 48 -12.60 0.40 5.55
C ILE A 48 -11.28 0.06 6.24
N THR A 49 -11.26 -0.02 7.58
CA THR A 49 -10.02 -0.27 8.36
C THR A 49 -9.29 -1.55 7.93
N ASP A 50 -10.03 -2.61 7.62
CA ASP A 50 -9.44 -3.90 7.23
C ASP A 50 -8.63 -3.80 5.92
N TYR A 51 -8.96 -2.85 5.03
CA TYR A 51 -8.23 -2.66 3.77
C TYR A 51 -6.83 -2.04 3.95
N TYR A 52 -6.50 -1.63 5.18
CA TYR A 52 -5.20 -1.15 5.61
C TYR A 52 -4.40 -2.25 6.33
N LEU A 53 -4.87 -3.51 6.31
CA LEU A 53 -4.18 -4.66 6.86
C LEU A 53 -3.49 -5.48 5.76
N TRP A 54 -2.30 -5.98 6.06
CA TRP A 54 -1.55 -6.80 5.11
C TRP A 54 -2.08 -8.22 5.13
N HIS A 55 -2.31 -8.79 3.95
CA HIS A 55 -2.79 -10.15 3.81
C HIS A 55 -1.80 -11.01 3.02
N PRO A 56 -1.49 -12.23 3.48
CA PRO A 56 -0.67 -13.18 2.74
C PRO A 56 -1.37 -13.70 1.49
N ALA A 57 -0.60 -14.25 0.54
CA ALA A 57 -1.08 -14.67 -0.78
C ALA A 57 -2.17 -15.77 -0.72
N ASN A 58 -2.19 -16.57 0.35
CA ASN A 58 -3.23 -17.57 0.57
C ASN A 58 -4.58 -16.97 1.01
N VAL A 59 -4.59 -15.74 1.55
CA VAL A 59 -5.81 -15.01 1.92
C VAL A 59 -6.30 -14.17 0.75
N THR A 60 -5.38 -13.54 0.01
CA THR A 60 -5.75 -12.78 -1.19
C THR A 60 -6.16 -13.69 -2.35
N GLU A 61 -5.78 -14.97 -2.30
CA GLU A 61 -5.95 -15.98 -3.36
C GLU A 61 -5.32 -15.56 -4.70
N GLN A 62 -4.32 -14.67 -4.68
CA GLN A 62 -3.66 -14.18 -5.88
C GLN A 62 -2.29 -14.82 -6.10
N ILE A 63 -1.92 -14.95 -7.37
CA ILE A 63 -0.60 -15.43 -7.79
C ILE A 63 0.39 -14.26 -8.00
N PRO A 64 1.70 -14.54 -8.00
CA PRO A 64 2.70 -13.54 -8.39
C PRO A 64 2.49 -13.05 -9.82
N ILE A 65 2.70 -11.75 -10.03
CA ILE A 65 2.54 -11.08 -11.32
C ILE A 65 3.91 -10.58 -11.78
N THR A 66 4.33 -10.98 -12.98
CA THR A 66 5.53 -10.44 -13.62
C THR A 66 5.20 -9.11 -14.29
N GLY A 67 5.70 -8.01 -13.72
CA GLY A 67 5.61 -6.68 -14.31
C GLY A 67 6.91 -6.28 -15.01
N TYR A 68 6.93 -5.06 -15.56
CA TYR A 68 8.08 -4.54 -16.28
C TYR A 68 9.34 -4.37 -15.41
N HIS A 69 9.17 -4.03 -14.13
CA HIS A 69 10.28 -3.72 -13.21
C HIS A 69 10.66 -4.83 -12.22
N GLY A 70 9.92 -5.93 -12.21
CA GLY A 70 10.12 -7.04 -11.28
C GLY A 70 8.92 -8.00 -11.20
N VAL A 71 9.05 -8.99 -10.31
CA VAL A 71 7.97 -9.90 -9.95
C VAL A 71 7.34 -9.39 -8.66
N TYR A 72 6.01 -9.31 -8.65
CA TYR A 72 5.23 -8.80 -7.52
C TYR A 72 4.44 -9.96 -6.91
N PRO A 73 4.55 -10.23 -5.59
CA PRO A 73 3.92 -11.37 -4.96
C PRO A 73 2.39 -11.30 -4.97
N GLY A 74 1.76 -12.43 -4.59
CA GLY A 74 0.32 -12.59 -4.43
C GLY A 74 -0.29 -11.79 -3.27
N ASP A 75 0.53 -11.49 -2.27
CA ASP A 75 0.15 -10.84 -1.02
C ASP A 75 0.02 -9.31 -1.14
N GLY A 76 -0.44 -8.67 -0.06
CA GLY A 76 -0.51 -7.22 0.04
C GLY A 76 -1.79 -6.75 0.71
N PHE A 77 -2.10 -5.48 0.47
CA PHE A 77 -3.29 -4.81 0.99
C PHE A 77 -4.36 -4.88 -0.10
N TYR A 78 -5.52 -5.42 0.22
CA TYR A 78 -6.52 -5.70 -0.80
C TYR A 78 -7.93 -5.42 -0.30
N PHE A 79 -8.82 -5.25 -1.27
CA PHE A 79 -10.25 -5.15 -1.06
C PHE A 79 -10.98 -5.59 -2.32
N ASP A 80 -12.23 -5.99 -2.17
CA ASP A 80 -13.10 -6.30 -3.31
C ASP A 80 -13.89 -5.07 -3.73
N LEU A 81 -14.01 -4.87 -5.04
CA LEU A 81 -14.78 -3.77 -5.59
C LEU A 81 -16.27 -4.18 -5.65
N PRO A 82 -17.20 -3.29 -5.24
CA PRO A 82 -18.61 -3.50 -5.51
C PRO A 82 -18.88 -3.68 -7.00
N LEU A 83 -19.82 -4.57 -7.35
CA LEU A 83 -20.24 -4.79 -8.74
C LEU A 83 -21.05 -3.61 -9.30
N ASP A 84 -21.77 -2.91 -8.43
CA ASP A 84 -22.53 -1.73 -8.81
C ASP A 84 -21.60 -0.53 -9.02
N LEU A 85 -21.73 0.14 -10.17
CA LEU A 85 -20.85 1.23 -10.56
C LEU A 85 -20.95 2.43 -9.61
N MET A 86 -22.16 2.75 -9.14
CA MET A 86 -22.37 3.90 -8.25
C MET A 86 -21.74 3.64 -6.89
N GLN A 87 -21.91 2.42 -6.36
CA GLN A 87 -21.26 1.98 -5.13
C GLN A 87 -19.73 1.93 -5.28
N ALA A 88 -19.22 1.36 -6.38
CA ALA A 88 -17.78 1.31 -6.64
C ALA A 88 -17.18 2.71 -6.70
N LYS A 89 -17.86 3.67 -7.35
CA LYS A 89 -17.40 5.06 -7.41
C LYS A 89 -17.38 5.72 -6.02
N ALA A 90 -18.47 5.59 -5.25
CA ALA A 90 -18.53 6.14 -3.90
C ALA A 90 -17.45 5.55 -3.00
N PHE A 91 -17.22 4.24 -3.11
CA PHE A 91 -16.22 3.51 -2.36
C PHE A 91 -14.79 3.94 -2.71
N MET A 92 -14.48 4.13 -4.01
CA MET A 92 -13.17 4.64 -4.44
C MET A 92 -12.94 6.08 -3.95
N THR A 93 -13.97 6.94 -3.95
CA THR A 93 -13.88 8.29 -3.39
C THR A 93 -13.66 8.28 -1.87
N GLU A 94 -14.26 7.33 -1.14
CA GLU A 94 -13.99 7.13 0.28
C GLU A 94 -12.52 6.75 0.50
N LEU A 95 -12.02 5.73 -0.20
CA LEU A 95 -10.62 5.30 -0.07
C LEU A 95 -9.61 6.40 -0.45
N GLU A 96 -9.94 7.23 -1.43
CA GLU A 96 -9.15 8.41 -1.80
C GLU A 96 -9.13 9.44 -0.66
N GLY A 97 -10.29 9.76 -0.09
CA GLY A 97 -10.40 10.68 1.05
C GLY A 97 -9.63 10.21 2.29
N TRP A 98 -9.47 8.89 2.44
CA TRP A 98 -8.69 8.27 3.52
C TRP A 98 -7.25 7.91 3.16
N GLN A 99 -6.78 8.33 1.98
CA GLN A 99 -5.40 8.14 1.53
C GLN A 99 -4.96 6.68 1.55
N TRP A 100 -5.81 5.76 1.06
CA TRP A 100 -5.43 4.36 0.90
C TRP A 100 -4.16 4.23 0.03
N LEU A 101 -4.11 5.02 -1.05
CA LEU A 101 -2.88 5.37 -1.76
C LEU A 101 -2.31 6.65 -1.14
N ASP A 102 -1.26 6.54 -0.35
CA ASP A 102 -0.59 7.67 0.28
C ASP A 102 0.76 7.98 -0.40
N GLN A 103 1.18 9.22 -0.22
CA GLN A 103 2.58 9.61 -0.24
C GLN A 103 2.84 10.15 1.15
N ARG A 104 3.51 9.35 1.99
CA ARG A 104 3.92 9.81 3.32
C ARG A 104 4.73 11.11 3.15
N SER A 105 4.16 12.21 3.64
CA SER A 105 4.69 13.58 3.59
C SER A 105 4.96 14.11 4.99
#